data_AF-A0A7S1B8K5-F1
#
_entry.id   AF-A0A7S1B8K5-F1
#
_cell.length_a   1.000
_cell.length_b   1.000
_cell.length_c   1.000
_cell.angle_alpha   90.00
_cell.angle_beta   90.00
_cell.angle_gamma   90.00
#
_symmetry.space_group_name_H-M   'P 1'
#
loop_
_entity.id
_entity.type
_entity.pdbx_description
1 polymer ?
#
loop_
_entity_poly.entity_id
_entity_poly.type
_entity_poly.pdbx_seq_one_letter_code
_entity_poly.pdbx_strand_id
1 'polypeptide(L)'
;EVRALCTDLFGKRRCEVCLFGSQATDLWLPSSDVDLIVKLDVEDWERARAAEGEEAGPTPLQLLHATLFSAWGATGKLSFLDIIEHAKVPIVKFTAQGIDVDVCINETGGLKTADLTNEYLRAIPTLRPLCIVLKTFTALRGMDEPYRGGVGSFPLLLMIVSFLQHRCREDAATKRRCSAYNLGCLLIEFLELYGNDFNYVTVGISVRNGGCYFAKGDRRRREHFWQPGRPFSLALENPLEPNVDAGRG
;
A
#
# COMPACT_ATOMS: atom_id res chain seq x y z
N GLU A 1 -10.45 10.00 17.95
CA GLU A 1 -11.76 10.61 17.61
C GLU A 1 -12.50 9.83 16.51
N VAL A 2 -11.89 9.53 15.36
CA VAL A 2 -12.52 8.74 14.26
C VAL A 2 -13.17 7.43 14.77
N ARG A 3 -12.46 6.66 15.60
CA ARG A 3 -13.01 5.43 16.21
C ARG A 3 -14.32 5.67 16.97
N ALA A 4 -14.42 6.78 17.71
CA ALA A 4 -15.64 7.11 18.46
C ALA A 4 -16.78 7.42 17.49
N LEU A 5 -16.55 8.26 16.47
CA LEU A 5 -17.56 8.54 15.42
C LEU A 5 -18.04 7.26 14.72
N CYS A 6 -17.13 6.35 14.35
CA CYS A 6 -17.52 5.07 13.74
C CYS A 6 -18.32 4.20 14.72
N THR A 7 -17.93 4.19 15.99
CA THR A 7 -18.61 3.43 17.05
C THR A 7 -20.02 3.95 17.30
N ASP A 8 -20.21 5.27 17.22
CA ASP A 8 -21.50 5.93 17.38
C ASP A 8 -22.38 5.74 16.14
N LEU A 9 -21.80 5.82 14.95
CA LEU A 9 -22.50 5.66 13.66
C LEU A 9 -22.92 4.20 13.40
N PHE A 10 -21.99 3.26 13.54
CA PHE A 10 -22.20 1.86 13.16
C PHE A 10 -22.58 0.97 14.35
N GLY A 11 -22.32 1.43 15.58
CA GLY A 11 -22.54 0.67 16.80
C GLY A 11 -21.31 -0.14 17.23
N LYS A 12 -20.98 -0.04 18.52
CA LYS A 12 -19.78 -0.66 19.15
C LYS A 12 -19.57 -2.15 18.93
N ARG A 13 -20.65 -2.92 18.74
CA ARG A 13 -20.57 -4.37 18.50
C ARG A 13 -20.44 -4.74 17.02
N ARG A 14 -20.73 -3.79 16.13
CA ARG A 14 -20.79 -3.99 14.67
C ARG A 14 -19.56 -3.47 13.95
N CYS A 15 -18.81 -2.55 14.55
CA CYS A 15 -17.62 -2.00 13.93
C CYS A 15 -16.33 -2.11 14.78
N GLU A 16 -15.21 -2.35 14.10
CA GLU A 16 -13.87 -2.21 14.63
C GLU A 16 -13.05 -1.28 13.72
N VAL A 17 -12.38 -0.28 14.29
CA VAL A 17 -11.49 0.62 13.54
C VAL A 17 -10.04 0.26 13.81
N CYS A 18 -9.34 -0.19 12.77
CA CYS A 18 -7.93 -0.57 12.81
C CYS A 18 -7.08 0.37 11.95
N LEU A 19 -5.82 0.56 12.36
CA LEU A 19 -4.80 1.17 11.50
C LEU A 19 -4.32 0.12 10.49
N PHE A 20 -4.02 0.53 9.26
CA PHE A 20 -3.33 -0.31 8.29
C PHE A 20 -2.17 0.44 7.64
N GLY A 21 -1.64 -0.08 6.53
CA GLY A 21 -0.64 0.63 5.71
C GLY A 21 0.70 0.82 6.43
N SER A 22 1.26 2.02 6.29
CA SER A 22 2.61 2.32 6.79
C SER A 22 2.72 2.34 8.33
N GLN A 23 1.59 2.55 9.00
CA GLN A 23 1.42 2.61 10.45
C GLN A 23 1.42 1.20 11.05
N ALA A 24 0.83 0.24 10.34
CA ALA A 24 0.83 -1.16 10.77
C ALA A 24 2.19 -1.85 10.56
N THR A 25 3.12 -1.22 9.83
CA THR A 25 4.42 -1.79 9.45
C THR A 25 5.62 -1.02 10.03
N ASP A 26 5.37 0.05 10.79
CA ASP A 26 6.39 1.00 11.28
C ASP A 26 7.27 1.61 10.16
N LEU A 27 6.69 1.77 8.96
CA LEU A 27 7.33 2.39 7.79
C LEU A 27 6.73 3.78 7.46
N TRP A 28 5.97 4.36 8.40
CA TRP A 28 5.38 5.68 8.26
C TRP A 28 6.46 6.78 8.32
N LEU A 29 6.24 7.86 7.58
CA LEU A 29 7.03 9.08 7.62
C LEU A 29 6.21 10.17 8.33
N PRO A 30 6.82 11.25 8.87
CA PRO A 30 6.07 12.36 9.45
C PRO A 30 5.02 12.98 8.51
N SER A 31 5.22 12.86 7.20
CA SER A 31 4.31 13.31 6.15
C SER A 31 3.38 12.21 5.61
N SER A 32 3.35 11.02 6.21
CA SER A 32 2.50 9.92 5.71
C SER A 32 1.06 10.07 6.18
N ASP A 33 0.13 9.88 5.24
CA ASP A 33 -1.30 9.72 5.47
C ASP A 33 -1.58 8.59 6.46
N VAL A 34 -2.63 8.74 7.26
CA VAL A 34 -3.11 7.71 8.19
C VAL A 34 -4.16 6.85 7.52
N ASP A 35 -3.81 5.59 7.31
CA ASP A 35 -4.67 4.58 6.72
C ASP A 35 -5.54 3.90 7.79
N LEU A 36 -6.87 4.02 7.67
CA LEU A 36 -7.85 3.39 8.57
C LEU A 36 -8.78 2.43 7.84
N ILE A 37 -8.97 1.25 8.43
CA ILE A 37 -9.97 0.30 8.00
C ILE A 37 -11.08 0.20 9.04
N VAL A 38 -12.31 0.33 8.60
CA VAL A 38 -13.51 0.01 9.39
C VAL A 38 -13.96 -1.39 9.01
N LYS A 39 -13.76 -2.35 9.91
CA LYS A 39 -14.37 -3.67 9.80
C LYS A 39 -15.80 -3.55 10.29
N LEU A 40 -16.77 -3.66 9.39
CA LEU A 40 -18.19 -3.51 9.64
C LEU A 40 -18.91 -4.83 9.35
N ASP A 41 -19.67 -5.33 10.32
CA ASP A 41 -20.68 -6.35 10.06
C ASP A 41 -21.84 -5.71 9.27
N VAL A 42 -21.75 -5.79 7.95
CA VAL A 42 -22.70 -5.13 7.04
C VAL A 42 -24.09 -5.72 7.20
N GLU A 43 -24.21 -7.04 7.35
CA GLU A 43 -25.51 -7.70 7.48
C GLU A 43 -26.23 -7.26 8.76
N ASP A 44 -25.53 -7.23 9.89
CA ASP A 44 -26.11 -6.78 11.15
C ASP A 44 -26.42 -5.27 11.13
N TRP A 45 -25.56 -4.49 10.46
CA TRP A 45 -25.79 -3.07 10.30
C TRP A 45 -27.00 -2.75 9.42
N GLU A 46 -27.17 -3.41 8.28
CA GLU A 46 -28.32 -3.25 7.39
C GLU A 46 -29.63 -3.71 8.05
N ARG A 47 -29.61 -4.84 8.77
CA ARG A 47 -30.78 -5.30 9.53
C ARG A 47 -31.25 -4.29 10.57
N ALA A 48 -30.33 -3.66 11.29
CA ALA A 48 -30.67 -2.65 12.28
C ALA A 48 -31.28 -1.39 11.62
N ARG A 49 -30.76 -0.95 10.48
CA ARG A 49 -31.32 0.20 9.74
C ARG A 49 -32.69 -0.10 9.14
N ALA A 50 -32.89 -1.31 8.61
CA ALA A 50 -34.19 -1.74 8.12
C ALA A 50 -35.24 -1.75 9.24
N ALA A 51 -34.87 -2.19 10.45
CA ALA A 51 -35.74 -2.14 11.63
C ALA A 51 -36.12 -0.70 12.06
N GLU A 52 -35.28 0.28 11.72
CA GLU A 52 -35.52 1.71 11.94
C GLU A 52 -36.26 2.38 10.76
N GLY A 53 -36.61 1.62 9.72
CA GLY A 53 -37.38 2.10 8.55
C GLY A 53 -36.53 2.68 7.41
N GLU A 54 -35.21 2.45 7.40
CA GLU A 54 -34.27 3.01 6.41
C GLU A 54 -33.77 1.95 5.40
N GLU A 55 -34.68 1.34 4.61
CA GLU A 55 -34.33 0.23 3.71
C GLU A 55 -33.51 0.62 2.45
N ALA A 56 -33.57 1.88 2.01
CA ALA A 56 -32.90 2.38 0.79
C ALA A 56 -32.01 3.60 1.09
N GLY A 57 -31.12 3.44 2.07
CA GLY A 57 -30.26 4.52 2.56
C GLY A 57 -28.93 4.67 1.82
N PRO A 58 -28.18 5.76 2.14
CA PRO A 58 -26.79 5.92 1.71
C PRO A 58 -25.90 4.76 2.16
N THR A 59 -24.82 4.53 1.42
CA THR A 59 -23.83 3.51 1.75
C THR A 59 -23.13 3.82 3.08
N PRO A 60 -22.52 2.82 3.76
CA PRO A 60 -21.71 3.07 4.96
C PRO A 60 -20.64 4.16 4.77
N LEU A 61 -20.04 4.21 3.57
CA LEU A 61 -19.01 5.18 3.21
C LEU A 61 -19.56 6.60 3.13
N GLN A 62 -20.71 6.76 2.47
CA GLN A 62 -21.44 8.03 2.35
C GLN A 62 -21.92 8.55 3.71
N LEU A 63 -22.38 7.64 4.58
CA LEU A 63 -22.76 7.99 5.95
C LEU A 63 -21.58 8.42 6.80
N LEU A 64 -20.44 7.75 6.67
CA LEU A 64 -19.22 8.15 7.35
C LEU A 64 -18.80 9.56 6.92
N HIS A 65 -18.81 9.84 5.61
CA HIS A 65 -18.55 11.17 5.08
C HIS A 65 -19.51 12.23 5.64
N ALA A 66 -20.83 11.98 5.58
CA ALA A 66 -21.83 12.91 6.12
C ALA A 66 -21.63 13.15 7.63
N THR A 67 -21.32 12.10 8.40
CA THR A 67 -21.06 12.17 9.84
C THR A 67 -19.81 13.00 10.14
N LEU A 68 -18.73 12.81 9.38
CA LEU A 68 -17.51 13.62 9.52
C LEU A 68 -17.79 15.10 9.21
N PHE A 69 -18.54 15.36 8.14
CA PHE A 69 -18.93 16.72 7.77
C PHE A 69 -19.75 17.40 8.87
N SER A 70 -20.77 16.73 9.41
CA SER A 70 -21.61 17.27 10.48
C SER A 70 -20.85 17.45 11.80
N ALA A 71 -20.00 16.49 12.18
CA ALA A 71 -19.29 16.53 13.45
C ALA A 71 -18.15 17.56 13.45
N TRP A 72 -17.42 17.68 12.34
CA TRP A 72 -16.16 18.43 12.31
C TRP A 72 -16.16 19.64 11.38
N GLY A 73 -17.08 19.72 10.42
CA GLY A 73 -17.16 20.83 9.47
C GLY A 73 -17.38 22.17 10.16
N ALA A 74 -18.36 22.27 11.08
CA ALA A 74 -18.63 23.50 11.83
C ALA A 74 -17.54 23.86 12.84
N THR A 75 -16.72 22.89 13.26
CA THR A 75 -15.64 23.11 14.25
C THR A 75 -14.34 23.60 13.63
N GLY A 76 -14.25 23.68 12.29
CA GLY A 76 -13.02 24.03 11.58
C GLY A 76 -11.91 22.98 11.68
N LYS A 77 -12.21 21.77 12.20
CA LYS A 77 -11.25 20.67 12.30
C LYS A 77 -10.88 20.08 10.93
N LEU A 78 -11.80 20.11 9.98
CA LEU A 78 -11.63 19.59 8.62
C LEU A 78 -11.16 20.70 7.67
N SER A 79 -10.05 20.45 6.97
CA SER A 79 -9.59 21.29 5.85
C SER A 79 -9.88 20.68 4.48
N PHE A 80 -10.09 19.37 4.42
CA PHE A 80 -10.46 18.63 3.22
C PHE A 80 -11.34 17.43 3.61
N LEU A 81 -12.32 17.09 2.77
CA LEU A 81 -13.17 15.91 2.91
C LEU A 81 -13.78 15.60 1.54
N ASP A 82 -13.60 14.36 1.07
CA ASP A 82 -14.16 13.87 -0.19
C ASP A 82 -14.38 12.35 -0.15
N ILE A 83 -15.21 11.84 -1.06
CA ILE A 83 -15.43 10.41 -1.26
C ILE A 83 -14.89 10.00 -2.63
N ILE A 84 -13.98 9.03 -2.66
CA ILE A 84 -13.44 8.46 -3.89
C ILE A 84 -14.13 7.12 -4.14
N GLU A 85 -15.31 7.14 -4.77
CA GLU A 85 -16.14 5.94 -4.97
C GLU A 85 -15.74 5.10 -6.20
N HIS A 86 -15.12 5.72 -7.20
CA HIS A 86 -14.83 5.06 -8.49
C HIS A 86 -13.46 4.36 -8.55
N ALA A 87 -12.71 4.33 -7.46
CA ALA A 87 -11.45 3.61 -7.36
C ALA A 87 -11.68 2.10 -7.14
N LYS A 88 -10.64 1.28 -7.33
CA LYS A 88 -10.69 -0.17 -7.03
C LYS A 88 -11.13 -0.44 -5.59
N VAL A 89 -10.70 0.40 -4.66
CA VAL A 89 -11.11 0.40 -3.26
C VAL A 89 -11.72 1.78 -2.97
N PRO A 90 -13.03 1.86 -2.74
CA PRO A 90 -13.68 3.10 -2.35
C PRO A 90 -13.19 3.61 -0.99
N ILE A 91 -12.84 4.89 -0.89
CA ILE A 91 -12.35 5.51 0.34
C ILE A 91 -13.02 6.85 0.63
N VAL A 92 -13.14 7.20 1.92
CA VAL A 92 -13.32 8.58 2.37
C VAL A 92 -11.93 9.14 2.64
N LYS A 93 -11.55 10.22 1.94
CA LYS A 93 -10.30 10.93 2.15
C LYS A 93 -10.59 12.25 2.85
N PHE A 94 -9.89 12.56 3.92
CA PHE A 94 -10.04 13.82 4.62
C PHE A 94 -8.74 14.29 5.26
N THR A 95 -8.63 15.61 5.46
CA THR A 95 -7.53 16.21 6.21
C THR A 95 -8.11 16.84 7.47
N ALA A 96 -7.65 16.37 8.63
CA ALA A 96 -8.05 16.90 9.93
C ALA A 96 -6.83 17.42 10.69
N GLN A 97 -6.84 18.69 11.06
CA GLN A 97 -5.75 19.32 11.83
C GLN A 97 -4.36 19.14 11.19
N GLY A 98 -4.28 19.14 9.86
CA GLY A 98 -3.04 18.97 9.10
C GLY A 98 -2.58 17.52 8.93
N ILE A 99 -3.41 16.54 9.30
CA ILE A 99 -3.16 15.10 9.10
C ILE A 99 -4.11 14.59 8.02
N ASP A 100 -3.54 14.02 6.96
CA ASP A 100 -4.29 13.34 5.90
C ASP A 100 -4.69 11.93 6.37
N VAL A 101 -5.94 11.56 6.14
CA VAL A 101 -6.52 10.29 6.59
C VAL A 101 -7.36 9.69 5.48
N ASP A 102 -7.08 8.42 5.17
CA ASP A 102 -7.84 7.62 4.22
C ASP A 102 -8.59 6.53 4.98
N VAL A 103 -9.91 6.44 4.79
CA VAL A 103 -10.77 5.44 5.44
C VAL A 103 -11.45 4.55 4.43
N CYS A 104 -11.22 3.25 4.53
CA CYS A 104 -11.91 2.23 3.75
C CYS A 104 -12.78 1.33 4.65
N ILE A 105 -13.78 0.68 4.06
CA ILE A 105 -14.69 -0.22 4.77
C ILE A 105 -14.49 -1.64 4.25
N ASN A 106 -14.24 -2.58 5.16
CA ASN A 106 -14.10 -4.02 4.88
C ASN A 106 -13.03 -4.42 3.84
N GLU A 107 -12.02 -3.56 3.60
CA GLU A 107 -10.96 -3.89 2.64
C GLU A 107 -9.92 -4.86 3.22
N THR A 108 -10.00 -6.14 2.85
CA THR A 108 -9.11 -7.18 3.41
C THR A 108 -7.71 -7.20 2.78
N GLY A 109 -7.52 -6.63 1.60
CA GLY A 109 -6.24 -6.65 0.88
C GLY A 109 -5.13 -5.89 1.60
N GLY A 110 -5.46 -4.75 2.22
CA GLY A 110 -4.51 -3.92 2.96
C GLY A 110 -3.90 -4.62 4.17
N LEU A 111 -4.71 -5.39 4.92
CA LEU A 111 -4.26 -6.13 6.10
C LEU A 111 -3.27 -7.24 5.72
N LYS A 112 -3.60 -8.05 4.72
CA LYS A 112 -2.70 -9.11 4.22
C LYS A 112 -1.37 -8.55 3.71
N THR A 113 -1.42 -7.37 3.09
CA THR A 113 -0.23 -6.66 2.60
C THR A 113 0.64 -6.19 3.75
N ALA A 114 0.04 -5.68 4.84
CA ALA A 114 0.76 -5.29 6.05
C ALA A 114 1.41 -6.51 6.74
N ASP A 115 0.71 -7.63 6.84
CA ASP A 115 1.24 -8.87 7.41
C ASP A 115 2.46 -9.36 6.63
N LEU A 116 2.34 -9.44 5.30
CA LEU A 116 3.44 -9.82 4.41
C LEU A 116 4.62 -8.84 4.52
N THR A 117 4.35 -7.55 4.61
CA THR A 117 5.40 -6.53 4.81
C THR A 117 6.13 -6.77 6.12
N ASN A 118 5.40 -7.03 7.20
CA ASN A 118 5.98 -7.35 8.50
C ASN A 118 6.79 -8.65 8.49
N GLU A 119 6.39 -9.66 7.70
CA GLU A 119 7.19 -10.86 7.47
C GLU A 119 8.53 -10.53 6.81
N TYR A 120 8.53 -9.73 5.74
CA TYR A 120 9.78 -9.31 5.08
C TYR A 120 10.67 -8.49 6.00
N LEU A 121 10.10 -7.55 6.77
CA LEU A 121 10.85 -6.72 7.72
C LEU A 121 11.49 -7.54 8.83
N ARG A 122 10.82 -8.62 9.29
CA ARG A 122 11.41 -9.56 10.26
C ARG A 122 12.52 -10.41 9.64
N ALA A 123 12.35 -10.83 8.39
CA ALA A 123 13.30 -11.71 7.71
C ALA A 123 14.56 -10.98 7.20
N ILE A 124 14.47 -9.69 6.88
CA ILE A 124 15.52 -8.93 6.22
C ILE A 124 15.84 -7.64 7.02
N PRO A 125 16.83 -7.67 7.93
CA PRO A 125 17.11 -6.53 8.82
C PRO A 125 17.45 -5.22 8.11
N THR A 126 18.08 -5.29 6.93
CA THR A 126 18.46 -4.12 6.12
C THR A 126 17.29 -3.49 5.37
N LEU A 127 16.12 -4.17 5.31
CA LEU A 127 14.96 -3.71 4.56
C LEU A 127 14.38 -2.43 5.14
N ARG A 128 14.14 -2.38 6.46
CA ARG A 128 13.54 -1.21 7.13
C ARG A 128 14.28 0.09 6.85
N PRO A 129 15.60 0.21 7.11
CA PRO A 129 16.31 1.47 6.87
C PRO A 129 16.33 1.85 5.38
N LEU A 130 16.45 0.88 4.46
CA LEU A 130 16.39 1.16 3.02
C LEU A 130 15.01 1.65 2.59
N CYS A 131 13.93 1.02 3.08
CA CYS A 131 12.56 1.46 2.82
C CYS A 131 12.33 2.90 3.28
N ILE A 132 12.76 3.25 4.50
CA ILE A 132 12.60 4.60 5.02
C ILE A 132 13.32 5.62 4.13
N VAL A 133 14.60 5.39 3.83
CA VAL A 133 15.40 6.31 3.01
C VAL A 133 14.82 6.46 1.60
N LEU A 134 14.48 5.35 0.95
CA LEU A 134 13.93 5.37 -0.41
C LEU A 134 12.53 5.97 -0.48
N LYS A 135 11.68 5.68 0.51
CA LYS A 135 10.35 6.29 0.61
C LYS A 135 10.44 7.80 0.85
N THR A 136 11.37 8.25 1.69
CA THR A 136 11.66 9.69 1.85
C THR A 136 12.19 10.29 0.55
N PHE A 137 13.08 9.58 -0.16
CA PHE A 137 13.64 10.04 -1.43
C PHE A 137 12.58 10.22 -2.52
N THR A 138 11.61 9.30 -2.63
CA THR A 138 10.51 9.40 -3.60
C THR A 138 9.52 10.50 -3.21
N ALA A 139 9.16 10.60 -1.92
CA ALA A 139 8.26 11.63 -1.42
C ALA A 139 8.81 13.05 -1.63
N LEU A 140 10.09 13.29 -1.33
CA LEU A 140 10.74 14.59 -1.55
C LEU A 140 10.79 15.02 -3.03
N ARG A 141 10.55 14.09 -3.97
CA ARG A 141 10.51 14.35 -5.41
C ARG A 141 9.10 14.31 -5.99
N GLY A 142 8.07 14.08 -5.15
CA GLY A 142 6.68 13.89 -5.61
C GLY A 142 6.50 12.66 -6.49
N MET A 143 7.28 11.60 -6.26
CA MET A 143 7.25 10.33 -7.02
C MET A 143 6.66 9.17 -6.21
N ASP A 144 5.96 9.47 -5.12
CA ASP A 144 5.31 8.49 -4.23
C ASP A 144 3.84 8.24 -4.56
N GLU A 145 3.27 8.98 -5.50
CA GLU A 145 1.90 8.80 -6.01
C GLU A 145 1.86 8.00 -7.34
N PRO A 146 1.37 6.74 -7.34
CA PRO A 146 1.27 5.93 -8.56
C PRO A 146 0.45 6.58 -9.68
N TYR A 147 -0.61 7.29 -9.33
CA TYR A 147 -1.50 7.94 -10.29
C TYR A 147 -0.79 9.03 -11.13
N ARG A 148 0.27 9.65 -10.58
CA ARG A 148 1.09 10.66 -11.29
C ARG A 148 2.30 10.05 -12.00
N GLY A 149 2.36 8.72 -12.13
CA GLY A 149 3.50 7.99 -12.69
C GLY A 149 4.62 7.75 -11.67
N GLY A 150 4.37 7.93 -10.37
CA GLY A 150 5.28 7.59 -9.29
C GLY A 150 5.27 6.09 -8.94
N VAL A 151 6.02 5.73 -7.90
CA VAL A 151 6.09 4.37 -7.35
C VAL A 151 5.48 4.36 -5.96
N GLY A 152 4.40 3.60 -5.79
CA GLY A 152 3.73 3.46 -4.50
C GLY A 152 4.58 2.71 -3.47
N SER A 153 4.22 2.85 -2.19
CA SER A 153 4.97 2.25 -1.08
C SER A 153 5.12 0.73 -1.19
N PHE A 154 4.07 0.00 -1.58
CA PHE A 154 4.13 -1.46 -1.70
C PHE A 154 4.97 -1.92 -2.91
N PRO A 155 4.81 -1.37 -4.12
CA PRO A 155 5.73 -1.64 -5.22
C PRO A 155 7.20 -1.35 -4.88
N LEU A 156 7.48 -0.22 -4.22
CA LEU A 156 8.83 0.13 -3.78
C LEU A 156 9.40 -0.90 -2.80
N LEU A 157 8.61 -1.35 -1.82
CA LEU A 157 9.01 -2.42 -0.90
C LEU A 157 9.41 -3.69 -1.67
N LEU A 158 8.61 -4.14 -2.61
CA LEU A 158 8.89 -5.35 -3.39
C LEU A 158 10.14 -5.21 -4.27
N MET A 159 10.41 -4.01 -4.82
CA MET A 159 11.67 -3.74 -5.52
C MET A 159 12.86 -3.90 -4.57
N ILE A 160 12.79 -3.36 -3.35
CA ILE A 160 13.88 -3.46 -2.37
C ILE A 160 14.07 -4.91 -1.93
N VAL A 161 12.97 -5.64 -1.67
CA VAL A 161 13.02 -7.08 -1.34
C VAL A 161 13.67 -7.88 -2.47
N SER A 162 13.27 -7.64 -3.73
CA SER A 162 13.87 -8.30 -4.89
C SER A 162 15.37 -8.02 -4.97
N PHE A 163 15.78 -6.76 -4.84
CA PHE A 163 17.20 -6.38 -4.84
C PHE A 163 17.99 -7.14 -3.77
N LEU A 164 17.50 -7.15 -2.53
CA LEU A 164 18.16 -7.83 -1.40
C LEU A 164 18.19 -9.35 -1.57
N GLN A 165 17.15 -9.95 -2.17
CA GLN A 165 17.12 -11.38 -2.51
C GLN A 165 18.19 -11.76 -3.54
N HIS A 166 18.37 -10.95 -4.58
CA HIS A 166 19.40 -11.18 -5.60
C HIS A 166 20.81 -10.99 -5.01
N ARG A 167 21.02 -9.94 -4.21
CA ARG A 167 22.30 -9.72 -3.52
C ARG A 167 22.67 -10.87 -2.59
N CYS A 168 21.73 -11.36 -1.78
CA CYS A 168 21.97 -12.48 -0.89
C CYS A 168 22.40 -13.76 -1.65
N ARG A 169 21.85 -13.98 -2.84
CA ARG A 169 22.25 -15.10 -3.71
C ARG A 169 23.65 -14.92 -4.29
N GLU A 170 23.99 -13.72 -4.75
CA GLU A 170 25.33 -13.40 -5.26
C GLU A 170 26.40 -13.58 -4.18
N ASP A 171 26.11 -13.16 -2.95
CA ASP A 171 27.00 -13.37 -1.80
C ASP A 171 27.20 -14.85 -1.51
N ALA A 172 26.11 -15.63 -1.50
CA ALA A 172 26.17 -17.07 -1.29
C ALA A 172 27.00 -17.77 -2.38
N ALA A 173 26.86 -17.35 -3.64
CA ALA A 173 27.61 -17.90 -4.76
C ALA A 173 29.11 -17.52 -4.71
N THR A 174 29.43 -16.30 -4.29
CA THR A 174 30.80 -15.77 -4.24
C THR A 174 31.52 -16.01 -2.91
N LYS A 175 30.84 -16.64 -1.93
CA LYS A 175 31.33 -16.86 -0.56
C LYS A 175 31.76 -15.55 0.14
N ARG A 176 31.21 -14.40 -0.27
CA ARG A 176 31.38 -13.14 0.46
C ARG A 176 30.60 -13.22 1.77
N ARG A 177 31.16 -12.68 2.86
CA ARG A 177 30.44 -12.61 4.14
C ARG A 177 29.36 -11.54 4.02
N CYS A 178 28.09 -11.91 4.22
CA CYS A 178 26.94 -10.99 4.32
C CYS A 178 27.12 -9.85 5.35
N SER A 179 28.09 -9.98 6.27
CA SER A 179 28.35 -9.09 7.40
C SER A 179 29.01 -7.73 7.05
N ALA A 180 29.28 -7.42 5.78
CA ALA A 180 30.13 -6.26 5.42
C ALA A 180 29.44 -5.18 4.58
N TYR A 181 28.13 -5.27 4.33
CA TYR A 181 27.45 -4.22 3.56
C TYR A 181 27.06 -3.06 4.46
N ASN A 182 27.71 -1.93 4.25
CA ASN A 182 27.18 -0.68 4.76
C ASN A 182 25.87 -0.37 3.99
N LEU A 183 24.89 0.20 4.68
CA LEU A 183 23.58 0.53 4.09
C LEU A 183 23.70 1.52 2.92
N GLY A 184 24.77 2.32 2.88
CA GLY A 184 25.05 3.26 1.79
C GLY A 184 25.36 2.55 0.47
N CYS A 185 26.17 1.50 0.48
CA CYS A 185 26.48 0.69 -0.70
C CYS A 185 25.20 0.04 -1.24
N LEU A 186 24.40 -0.58 -0.36
CA LEU A 186 23.12 -1.17 -0.76
C LEU A 186 22.18 -0.14 -1.40
N LEU A 187 22.15 1.08 -0.85
CA LEU A 187 21.35 2.17 -1.41
C LEU A 187 21.85 2.58 -2.80
N ILE A 188 23.16 2.79 -2.98
CA ILE A 188 23.73 3.20 -4.27
C ILE A 188 23.54 2.10 -5.32
N GLU A 189 23.78 0.85 -4.96
CA GLU A 189 23.60 -0.30 -5.85
C GLU A 189 22.13 -0.51 -6.22
N PHE A 190 21.19 -0.27 -5.29
CA PHE A 190 19.76 -0.28 -5.59
C PHE A 190 19.42 0.80 -6.64
N LEU A 191 19.94 2.02 -6.45
CA LEU A 191 19.72 3.14 -7.37
C LEU A 191 20.38 2.91 -8.73
N GLU A 192 21.57 2.30 -8.77
CA GLU A 192 22.26 1.93 -10.00
C GLU A 192 21.48 0.86 -10.76
N LEU A 193 21.06 -0.21 -10.06
CA LEU A 193 20.27 -1.28 -10.66
C LEU A 193 18.98 -0.73 -11.27
N TYR A 194 18.13 -0.07 -10.48
CA TYR A 194 16.82 0.38 -10.97
C TYR A 194 16.89 1.68 -11.77
N GLY A 195 17.96 2.46 -11.67
CA GLY A 195 18.14 3.68 -12.46
C GLY A 195 18.76 3.44 -13.83
N ASN A 196 19.68 2.47 -13.95
CA ASN A 196 20.50 2.29 -15.16
C ASN A 196 20.44 0.88 -15.74
N ASP A 197 20.54 -0.16 -14.91
CA ASP A 197 20.84 -1.52 -15.40
C ASP A 197 19.59 -2.38 -15.64
N PHE A 198 18.49 -2.09 -14.95
CA PHE A 198 17.30 -2.91 -14.98
C PHE A 198 16.56 -2.79 -16.32
N ASN A 199 16.36 -3.93 -17.00
CA ASN A 199 15.67 -3.96 -18.29
C ASN A 199 14.14 -3.91 -18.11
N TYR A 200 13.61 -2.69 -18.01
CA TYR A 200 12.17 -2.45 -17.90
C TYR A 200 11.36 -2.96 -19.10
N VAL A 201 11.97 -3.14 -20.28
CA VAL A 201 11.24 -3.54 -21.49
C VAL A 201 10.81 -5.00 -21.42
N THR A 202 11.69 -5.89 -20.99
CA THR A 202 11.49 -7.34 -21.13
C THR A 202 11.45 -8.11 -19.82
N VAL A 203 11.87 -7.50 -18.71
CA VAL A 203 12.02 -8.17 -17.42
C VAL A 203 10.91 -7.75 -16.45
N GLY A 204 10.32 -8.75 -15.79
CA GLY A 204 9.45 -8.58 -14.63
C GLY A 204 10.08 -9.17 -13.37
N ILE A 205 9.59 -8.72 -12.22
CA ILE A 205 10.13 -9.03 -10.90
C ILE A 205 9.14 -9.90 -10.14
N SER A 206 9.62 -11.00 -9.56
CA SER A 206 8.93 -11.78 -8.54
C SER A 206 9.78 -11.81 -7.27
N VAL A 207 9.15 -11.67 -6.11
CA VAL A 207 9.81 -11.86 -4.81
C VAL A 207 9.46 -13.21 -4.17
N ARG A 208 8.62 -14.01 -4.83
CA ARG A 208 8.18 -15.32 -4.31
C ARG A 208 9.32 -16.33 -4.40
N ASN A 209 9.32 -17.32 -3.49
CA ASN A 209 10.27 -18.43 -3.50
C ASN A 209 11.75 -17.97 -3.53
N GLY A 210 12.07 -16.92 -2.77
CA GLY A 210 13.41 -16.32 -2.72
C GLY A 210 13.73 -15.35 -3.86
N GLY A 211 12.75 -15.03 -4.70
CA GLY A 211 12.84 -14.01 -5.76
C GLY A 211 13.25 -14.56 -7.11
N CYS A 212 12.84 -13.92 -8.21
CA CYS A 212 13.41 -14.16 -9.52
C CYS A 212 13.04 -13.04 -10.49
N TYR A 213 13.82 -12.94 -11.56
CA TYR A 213 13.41 -12.22 -12.76
C TYR A 213 12.75 -13.18 -13.74
N PHE A 214 11.70 -12.70 -14.40
CA PHE A 214 11.00 -13.45 -15.43
C PHE A 214 10.84 -12.61 -16.70
N ALA A 215 10.75 -13.28 -17.85
CA ALA A 215 10.48 -12.60 -19.11
C ALA A 215 9.00 -12.18 -19.17
N LYS A 216 8.72 -10.89 -19.36
CA LYS A 216 7.34 -10.39 -19.50
C LYS A 216 6.60 -11.06 -20.66
N GLY A 217 7.32 -11.38 -21.74
CA GLY A 217 6.78 -12.04 -22.93
C GLY A 217 6.53 -13.55 -22.81
N ASP A 218 6.87 -14.18 -21.68
CA ASP A 218 6.59 -15.61 -21.45
C ASP A 218 5.09 -15.87 -21.62
N ARG A 219 4.73 -16.95 -22.32
CA ARG A 219 3.35 -17.36 -22.60
C ARG A 219 2.46 -17.38 -21.35
N ARG A 220 3.01 -17.73 -20.18
CA ARG A 220 2.28 -17.79 -18.91
C ARG A 220 2.18 -16.46 -18.17
N ARG A 221 3.00 -15.47 -18.52
CA ARG A 221 3.09 -14.16 -17.85
C ARG A 221 2.57 -13.01 -18.70
N ARG A 222 2.63 -13.14 -20.02
CA ARG A 222 2.33 -12.08 -20.98
C ARG A 222 0.95 -11.45 -20.80
N GLU A 223 -0.05 -12.24 -20.42
CA GLU A 223 -1.41 -11.73 -20.22
C GLU A 223 -1.50 -10.69 -19.10
N HIS A 224 -0.65 -10.83 -18.08
CA HIS A 224 -0.70 -10.02 -16.87
C HIS A 224 0.39 -8.93 -16.82
N PHE A 225 1.56 -9.21 -17.40
CA PHE A 225 2.77 -8.40 -17.22
C PHE A 225 3.32 -7.76 -18.50
N TRP A 226 2.80 -8.13 -19.69
CA TRP A 226 3.25 -7.55 -20.96
C TRP A 226 2.32 -6.43 -21.40
N GLN A 227 2.85 -5.20 -21.42
CA GLN A 227 2.10 -4.00 -21.81
C GLN A 227 2.76 -3.32 -23.01
N PRO A 228 2.39 -3.67 -24.26
CA PRO A 228 3.02 -3.12 -25.46
C PRO A 228 2.94 -1.60 -25.57
N GLY A 229 1.83 -1.00 -25.08
CA GLY A 229 1.63 0.45 -25.08
C GLY A 229 2.40 1.20 -23.98
N ARG A 230 2.98 0.49 -23.03
CA ARG A 230 3.80 1.04 -21.93
C ARG A 230 5.02 0.14 -21.70
N PRO A 231 5.94 0.05 -22.68
CA PRO A 231 7.01 -0.95 -22.64
C PRO A 231 7.94 -0.77 -21.42
N PHE A 232 8.13 0.46 -20.96
CA PHE A 232 8.95 0.79 -19.80
C PHE A 232 8.23 0.66 -18.44
N SER A 233 6.97 0.20 -18.41
CA SER A 233 6.26 0.02 -17.14
C SER A 233 6.98 -1.01 -16.28
N LEU A 234 7.02 -0.79 -14.96
CA LEU A 234 7.51 -1.80 -14.04
C LEU A 234 6.53 -2.98 -14.04
N ALA A 235 7.03 -4.20 -14.24
CA ALA A 235 6.22 -5.41 -14.06
C ALA A 235 6.66 -6.11 -12.77
N LEU A 236 5.72 -6.24 -11.85
CA LEU A 236 5.98 -6.69 -10.48
C LEU A 236 4.88 -7.65 -10.05
N GLU A 237 5.22 -8.93 -9.90
CA GLU A 237 4.27 -9.94 -9.43
C GLU A 237 3.84 -9.63 -7.99
N ASN A 238 2.53 -9.46 -7.77
CA ASN A 238 1.99 -9.38 -6.42
C ASN A 238 2.10 -10.76 -5.72
N PRO A 239 2.81 -10.88 -4.59
CA PRO A 239 2.99 -12.17 -3.92
C PRO A 239 1.70 -12.78 -3.36
N LEU A 240 0.69 -11.94 -3.07
CA LEU A 240 -0.62 -12.37 -2.58
C LEU A 240 -1.56 -12.74 -3.72
N GLU A 241 -1.37 -12.15 -4.91
CA GLU A 241 -2.19 -12.35 -6.10
C GLU A 241 -1.28 -12.46 -7.36
N PRO A 242 -0.70 -13.65 -7.66
CA PRO A 242 0.37 -13.79 -8.66
C PRO A 242 0.04 -13.39 -10.11
N ASN A 243 -1.24 -13.17 -10.42
CA ASN A 243 -1.72 -12.72 -11.73
C ASN A 243 -2.00 -11.21 -11.77
N VAL A 244 -1.74 -10.50 -10.67
CA VAL A 244 -1.88 -9.05 -10.56
C VAL A 244 -0.49 -8.41 -10.62
N ASP A 245 -0.34 -7.46 -11.54
CA ASP A 245 0.86 -6.62 -11.66
C ASP A 245 0.76 -5.43 -10.69
N ALA A 246 1.54 -5.48 -9.62
CA ALA A 246 1.61 -4.43 -8.62
C ALA A 246 2.37 -3.18 -9.14
N GLY A 247 3.14 -3.29 -10.22
CA GLY A 247 3.82 -2.16 -10.87
C GLY A 247 2.94 -1.42 -11.87
N ARG A 248 1.68 -1.85 -12.05
CA ARG A 248 0.74 -1.27 -13.00
C ARG A 248 0.17 0.06 -12.48
N GLY A 249 0.89 1.15 -12.77
CA GLY A 249 0.48 2.56 -12.67
C GLY A 249 0.54 3.24 -14.04
#